data_AF-A0A965JSS7-F1
#
_entry.id   AF-A0A965JSS7-F1
#
_cell.length_a   1.000
_cell.length_b   1.000
_cell.length_c   1.000
_cell.angle_alpha   90.00
_cell.angle_beta   90.00
_cell.angle_gamma   90.00
#
_symmetry.space_group_name_H-M   'P 1'
#
loop_
_entity.id
_entity.type
_entity.pdbx_description
1 polymer ?
#
loop_
_entity_poly.entity_id
_entity_poly.type
_entity_poly.pdbx_seq_one_letter_code
_entity_poly.pdbx_strand_id
1 'polypeptide(L)'
;MSMIQEAYIVAATRTPIGKAPKGILRNTRPDDLLADILKAALAQVPTLDPQSVEDVIVGCAMPEGPQGLNVARIGLLMAGLPNTVGGITINRFCASGLSAIAMAADRIKVGEADVMIAAGVESMSMVPMMGNSPSLSPQVFAHDENVAIAYGMGLT
;
A
#
# COMPACT_ATOMS: atom_id res chain seq x y z
N MET A 1 12.85 -21.59 -23.75
CA MET A 1 12.51 -20.50 -22.80
C MET A 1 11.06 -20.69 -22.41
N SER A 2 10.77 -20.82 -21.11
CA SER A 2 9.41 -20.69 -20.61
C SER A 2 8.88 -19.32 -21.05
N MET A 3 7.72 -19.25 -21.69
CA MET A 3 7.11 -17.95 -21.97
C MET A 3 6.79 -17.26 -20.66
N ILE A 4 7.22 -16.00 -20.52
CA ILE A 4 6.82 -15.12 -19.42
C ILE A 4 5.32 -14.88 -19.57
N GLN A 5 4.54 -15.04 -18.50
CA GLN A 5 3.11 -14.76 -18.55
C GLN A 5 2.88 -13.25 -18.69
N GLU A 6 1.80 -12.83 -19.33
CA GLU A 6 1.43 -11.41 -19.36
C GLU A 6 0.57 -11.07 -18.13
N ALA A 7 0.86 -9.95 -17.48
CA ALA A 7 0.11 -9.46 -16.34
C ALA A 7 -0.87 -8.36 -16.77
N TYR A 8 -2.14 -8.51 -16.44
CA TYR A 8 -3.21 -7.59 -16.83
C TYR A 8 -3.86 -6.92 -15.61
N ILE A 9 -4.22 -5.64 -15.76
CA ILE A 9 -5.05 -4.93 -14.78
C ILE A 9 -6.52 -5.12 -15.17
N VAL A 10 -7.26 -5.87 -14.36
CA VAL A 10 -8.67 -6.21 -14.63
C VAL A 10 -9.67 -5.31 -13.91
N ALA A 11 -9.24 -4.65 -12.83
CA ALA A 11 -10.03 -3.67 -12.08
C ALA A 11 -9.11 -2.62 -11.45
N ALA A 12 -9.60 -1.38 -11.34
CA ALA A 12 -8.89 -0.29 -10.68
C ALA A 12 -9.88 0.70 -10.09
N THR A 13 -9.61 1.16 -8.87
CA THR A 13 -10.41 2.19 -8.21
C THR A 13 -9.57 2.91 -7.16
N ARG A 14 -10.06 4.06 -6.70
CA ARG A 14 -9.47 4.83 -5.60
C ARG A 14 -10.55 5.56 -4.82
N THR A 15 -10.23 5.94 -3.60
CA THR A 15 -11.04 6.87 -2.82
C THR A 15 -11.01 8.28 -3.43
N PRO A 16 -12.00 9.15 -3.09
CA PRO A 16 -11.83 10.59 -3.21
C PRO A 16 -10.62 11.06 -2.39
N ILE A 17 -9.94 12.12 -2.84
CA ILE A 17 -8.78 12.65 -2.11
C ILE A 17 -9.27 13.71 -1.11
N GLY A 18 -9.09 13.45 0.18
CA GLY A 18 -9.38 14.39 1.25
C GLY A 18 -8.18 15.30 1.55
N LYS A 19 -8.42 16.60 1.74
CA LYS A 19 -7.36 17.56 2.11
C LYS A 19 -6.89 17.34 3.54
N ALA A 20 -5.65 16.93 3.79
CA ALA A 20 -5.10 16.92 5.14
C ALA A 20 -4.77 18.36 5.64
N PRO A 21 -4.91 18.68 6.94
CA PRO A 21 -5.54 17.90 8.01
C PRO A 21 -7.03 18.26 8.25
N LYS A 22 -7.64 19.07 7.37
CA LYS A 22 -8.98 19.68 7.59
C LYS A 22 -10.10 19.11 6.72
N GLY A 23 -9.82 18.12 5.90
CA GLY A 23 -10.71 17.57 4.88
C GLY A 23 -11.67 16.51 5.43
N ILE A 24 -12.56 16.05 4.56
CA ILE A 24 -13.68 15.18 4.93
C ILE A 24 -13.23 13.81 5.46
N LEU A 25 -12.09 13.29 5.01
CA LEU A 25 -11.55 11.98 5.41
C LEU A 25 -10.66 12.04 6.67
N ARG A 26 -10.49 13.21 7.32
CA ARG A 26 -9.53 13.36 8.43
C ARG A 26 -9.79 12.44 9.63
N ASN A 27 -11.04 12.02 9.80
CA ASN A 27 -11.49 11.16 10.90
C ASN A 27 -11.73 9.71 10.45
N THR A 28 -11.48 9.37 9.18
CA THR A 28 -11.61 8.01 8.66
C THR A 28 -10.27 7.31 8.79
N ARG A 29 -10.24 6.15 9.42
CA ARG A 29 -8.99 5.42 9.61
C ARG A 29 -8.47 4.88 8.26
N PRO A 30 -7.14 4.79 8.07
CA PRO A 30 -6.57 4.27 6.84
C PRO A 30 -6.90 2.78 6.62
N ASP A 31 -6.96 1.95 7.66
CA ASP A 31 -7.38 0.54 7.53
C ASP A 31 -8.83 0.41 7.06
N ASP A 32 -9.76 1.26 7.55
CA ASP A 32 -11.13 1.35 7.03
C ASP A 32 -11.15 1.76 5.54
N LEU A 33 -10.40 2.81 5.17
CA LEU A 33 -10.29 3.27 3.78
C LEU A 33 -9.76 2.17 2.85
N LEU A 34 -8.77 1.40 3.33
CA LEU A 34 -8.22 0.28 2.60
C LEU A 34 -9.24 -0.85 2.47
N ALA A 35 -9.96 -1.20 3.54
CA ALA A 35 -10.98 -2.23 3.50
C ALA A 35 -12.09 -1.90 2.49
N ASP A 36 -12.57 -0.65 2.50
CA ASP A 36 -13.61 -0.18 1.59
C ASP A 36 -13.14 -0.18 0.12
N ILE A 37 -11.90 0.22 -0.14
CA ILE A 37 -11.40 0.22 -1.52
C ILE A 37 -11.13 -1.18 -2.07
N LEU A 38 -10.71 -2.12 -1.21
CA LEU A 38 -10.57 -3.52 -1.58
C LEU A 38 -11.94 -4.13 -1.94
N LYS A 39 -12.98 -3.87 -1.15
CA LYS A 39 -14.36 -4.29 -1.48
C LYS A 39 -14.81 -3.68 -2.80
N ALA A 40 -14.57 -2.39 -3.02
CA ALA A 40 -14.96 -1.69 -4.24
C ALA A 40 -14.22 -2.20 -5.49
N ALA A 41 -12.96 -2.61 -5.36
CA ALA A 41 -12.19 -3.23 -6.44
C ALA A 41 -12.74 -4.63 -6.77
N LEU A 42 -12.96 -5.48 -5.76
CA LEU A 42 -13.52 -6.83 -5.94
C LEU A 42 -14.93 -6.79 -6.55
N ALA A 43 -15.75 -5.80 -6.18
CA ALA A 43 -17.09 -5.63 -6.74
C ALA A 43 -17.11 -5.36 -8.25
N GLN A 44 -16.00 -4.89 -8.84
CA GLN A 44 -15.90 -4.73 -10.31
C GLN A 44 -15.71 -6.06 -11.04
N VAL A 45 -15.33 -7.12 -10.32
CA VAL A 45 -15.07 -8.46 -10.87
C VAL A 45 -15.86 -9.50 -10.07
N PRO A 46 -17.21 -9.47 -10.10
CA PRO A 46 -18.06 -10.30 -9.23
C PRO A 46 -17.94 -11.81 -9.47
N THR A 47 -17.32 -12.22 -10.57
CA THR A 47 -17.06 -13.62 -10.92
C THR A 47 -15.73 -14.15 -10.38
N LEU A 48 -14.88 -13.30 -9.78
CA LEU A 48 -13.62 -13.71 -9.19
C LEU A 48 -13.87 -14.40 -7.85
N ASP A 49 -13.30 -15.60 -7.66
CA ASP A 49 -13.29 -16.26 -6.35
C ASP A 49 -12.26 -15.56 -5.44
N PRO A 50 -12.67 -14.97 -4.30
CA PRO A 50 -11.72 -14.33 -3.39
C PRO A 50 -10.64 -15.28 -2.84
N GLN A 51 -10.86 -16.61 -2.85
CA GLN A 51 -9.85 -17.58 -2.44
C GLN A 51 -8.70 -17.73 -3.44
N SER A 52 -8.88 -17.31 -4.70
CA SER A 52 -7.83 -17.37 -5.70
C SER A 52 -6.81 -16.23 -5.57
N VAL A 53 -7.04 -15.27 -4.67
CA VAL A 53 -6.09 -14.17 -4.45
C VAL A 53 -4.92 -14.69 -3.61
N GLU A 54 -3.71 -14.73 -4.18
CA GLU A 54 -2.54 -15.20 -3.45
C GLU A 54 -2.05 -14.19 -2.39
N ASP A 55 -1.98 -12.91 -2.76
CA ASP A 55 -1.38 -11.87 -1.91
C ASP A 55 -1.99 -10.48 -2.17
N VAL A 56 -2.01 -9.65 -1.13
CA VAL A 56 -2.42 -8.24 -1.17
C VAL A 56 -1.22 -7.37 -0.79
N ILE A 57 -0.62 -6.74 -1.80
CA ILE A 57 0.56 -5.87 -1.62
C ILE A 57 0.10 -4.43 -1.50
N VAL A 58 0.36 -3.79 -0.35
CA VAL A 58 -0.10 -2.42 -0.08
C VAL A 58 1.08 -1.49 0.16
N GLY A 59 1.18 -0.42 -0.63
CA GLY A 59 2.12 0.67 -0.38
C GLY A 59 1.65 1.59 0.74
N CYS A 60 2.53 1.87 1.71
CA CYS A 60 2.30 2.81 2.81
C CYS A 60 3.64 3.46 3.20
N ALA A 61 3.74 4.79 3.09
CA ALA A 61 5.02 5.49 3.28
C ALA A 61 5.36 5.71 4.76
N MET A 62 4.35 5.80 5.63
CA MET A 62 4.54 5.94 7.08
C MET A 62 3.80 4.84 7.84
N PRO A 63 4.25 3.56 7.78
CA PRO A 63 3.50 2.41 8.32
C PRO A 63 3.56 2.32 9.86
N GLU A 64 2.94 3.29 10.52
CA GLU A 64 2.87 3.40 11.98
C GLU A 64 1.48 3.89 12.43
N GLY A 65 1.23 3.84 13.75
CA GLY A 65 -0.05 4.27 14.31
C GLY A 65 -1.24 3.54 13.65
N PRO A 66 -2.31 4.26 13.23
CA PRO A 66 -3.47 3.67 12.57
C PRO A 66 -3.20 2.91 11.25
N GLN A 67 -2.04 3.11 10.62
CA GLN A 67 -1.60 2.40 9.41
C GLN A 67 -0.35 1.54 9.66
N GLY A 68 -0.07 1.20 10.92
CA GLY A 68 0.99 0.28 11.33
C GLY A 68 0.56 -1.18 11.36
N LEU A 69 1.36 -2.02 12.04
CA LEU A 69 1.07 -3.44 12.30
C LEU A 69 0.64 -4.24 11.05
N ASN A 70 1.28 -3.94 9.90
CA ASN A 70 0.94 -4.46 8.59
C ASN A 70 -0.51 -4.15 8.16
N VAL A 71 -0.74 -2.87 7.79
CA VAL A 71 -2.06 -2.37 7.36
C VAL A 71 -2.66 -3.15 6.19
N ALA A 72 -1.84 -3.74 5.31
CA ALA A 72 -2.30 -4.64 4.26
C ALA A 72 -3.13 -5.81 4.82
N ARG A 73 -2.57 -6.51 5.81
CA ARG A 73 -3.21 -7.66 6.44
C ARG A 73 -4.46 -7.28 7.22
N ILE A 74 -4.45 -6.14 7.89
CA ILE A 74 -5.61 -5.63 8.61
C ILE A 74 -6.73 -5.29 7.61
N GLY A 75 -6.43 -4.48 6.60
CA GLY A 75 -7.39 -4.01 5.61
C GLY A 75 -8.02 -5.15 4.80
N LEU A 76 -7.25 -6.16 4.36
CA LEU A 76 -7.81 -7.28 3.60
C LEU A 76 -8.77 -8.14 4.44
N LEU A 77 -8.47 -8.36 5.72
CA LEU A 77 -9.35 -9.14 6.61
C LEU A 77 -10.62 -8.34 6.93
N MET A 78 -10.51 -7.04 7.14
CA MET A 78 -11.67 -6.13 7.29
C MET A 78 -12.48 -6.01 5.99
N ALA A 79 -11.84 -6.22 4.83
CA ALA A 79 -12.51 -6.31 3.53
C ALA A 79 -13.30 -7.61 3.35
N GLY A 80 -13.09 -8.60 4.21
CA GLY A 80 -13.74 -9.92 4.14
C GLY A 80 -13.01 -10.91 3.23
N LEU A 81 -11.76 -10.66 2.84
CA LEU A 81 -10.97 -11.65 2.13
C LEU A 81 -10.66 -12.86 3.04
N PRO A 82 -10.52 -14.07 2.47
CA PRO A 82 -10.15 -15.26 3.22
C PRO A 82 -8.86 -15.09 4.01
N ASN A 83 -8.77 -15.74 5.18
CA ASN A 83 -7.57 -15.67 6.01
C ASN A 83 -6.34 -16.38 5.39
N THR A 84 -6.54 -17.16 4.33
CA THR A 84 -5.50 -17.79 3.52
C THR A 84 -4.76 -16.81 2.62
N VAL A 85 -5.38 -15.69 2.25
CA VAL A 85 -4.80 -14.66 1.37
C VAL A 85 -3.64 -13.96 2.08
N GLY A 86 -2.47 -13.86 1.45
CA GLY A 86 -1.33 -13.11 1.98
C GLY A 86 -1.60 -11.61 2.11
N GLY A 87 -0.80 -10.91 2.91
CA GLY A 87 -0.85 -9.45 2.95
C GLY A 87 0.46 -8.85 3.42
N ILE A 88 1.03 -7.97 2.61
CA ILE A 88 2.29 -7.28 2.93
C ILE A 88 2.17 -5.77 2.75
N THR A 89 2.70 -5.03 3.71
CA THR A 89 2.84 -3.57 3.63
C THR A 89 4.26 -3.24 3.21
N ILE A 90 4.42 -2.50 2.11
CA ILE A 90 5.73 -2.10 1.58
C ILE A 90 5.90 -0.59 1.65
N ASN A 91 7.16 -0.17 1.76
CA ASN A 91 7.52 1.24 1.78
C ASN A 91 8.66 1.53 0.81
N ARG A 92 8.36 2.33 -0.21
CA ARG A 92 9.30 3.02 -1.10
C ARG A 92 8.87 4.50 -1.24
N PHE A 93 8.51 5.13 -0.12
CA PHE A 93 7.99 6.49 -0.05
C PHE A 93 6.86 6.75 -1.06
N CYS A 94 6.93 7.85 -1.81
CA CYS A 94 5.98 8.25 -2.84
C CYS A 94 5.73 7.17 -3.90
N ALA A 95 6.70 6.27 -4.12
CA ALA A 95 6.62 5.20 -5.11
C ALA A 95 6.03 3.89 -4.55
N SER A 96 5.59 3.83 -3.29
CA SER A 96 5.12 2.58 -2.67
C SER A 96 3.94 1.96 -3.40
N GLY A 97 2.93 2.75 -3.80
CA GLY A 97 1.78 2.23 -4.55
C GLY A 97 2.16 1.66 -5.92
N LEU A 98 3.06 2.32 -6.65
CA LEU A 98 3.55 1.82 -7.93
C LEU A 98 4.47 0.59 -7.75
N SER A 99 5.25 0.55 -6.68
CA SER A 99 6.07 -0.61 -6.33
C SER A 99 5.20 -1.83 -6.04
N ALA A 100 4.04 -1.64 -5.41
CA ALA A 100 3.10 -2.73 -5.16
C ALA A 100 2.56 -3.31 -6.47
N ILE A 101 2.23 -2.46 -7.45
CA ILE A 101 1.80 -2.89 -8.79
C ILE A 101 2.93 -3.65 -9.50
N ALA A 102 4.16 -3.13 -9.45
CA ALA A 102 5.31 -3.78 -10.08
C ALA A 102 5.58 -5.16 -9.47
N MET A 103 5.64 -5.25 -8.13
CA MET A 103 5.79 -6.52 -7.42
C MET A 103 4.66 -7.50 -7.75
N ALA A 104 3.43 -7.01 -7.85
CA ALA A 104 2.31 -7.86 -8.21
C ALA A 104 2.45 -8.41 -9.66
N ALA A 105 2.75 -7.53 -10.60
CA ALA A 105 2.94 -7.93 -11.99
C ALA A 105 4.12 -8.91 -12.15
N ASP A 106 5.21 -8.71 -11.42
CA ASP A 106 6.40 -9.55 -11.51
C ASP A 106 6.11 -10.99 -11.07
N ARG A 107 5.40 -11.21 -9.95
CA ARG A 107 5.07 -12.58 -9.50
C ARG A 107 4.10 -13.30 -10.43
N ILE A 108 3.15 -12.57 -11.04
CA ILE A 108 2.27 -13.13 -12.09
C ILE A 108 3.11 -13.54 -13.31
N LYS A 109 3.98 -12.66 -13.79
CA LYS A 109 4.84 -12.90 -14.96
C LYS A 109 5.71 -14.14 -14.84
N VAL A 110 6.22 -14.42 -13.63
CA VAL A 110 7.05 -15.61 -13.36
C VAL A 110 6.23 -16.86 -12.97
N GLY A 111 4.90 -16.75 -12.90
CA GLY A 111 4.01 -17.87 -12.58
C GLY A 111 3.97 -18.26 -11.10
N GLU A 112 4.32 -17.34 -10.20
CA GLU A 112 4.19 -17.56 -8.75
C GLU A 112 2.76 -17.35 -8.22
N ALA A 113 1.93 -16.60 -8.95
CA ALA A 113 0.56 -16.28 -8.58
C ALA A 113 -0.27 -16.06 -9.86
N ASP A 114 -1.56 -16.39 -9.81
CA ASP A 114 -2.48 -16.15 -10.92
C ASP A 114 -3.30 -14.87 -10.67
N VAL A 115 -3.62 -14.56 -9.41
CA VAL A 115 -4.41 -13.39 -9.03
C VAL A 115 -3.80 -12.70 -7.81
N MET A 116 -3.51 -11.42 -7.96
CA MET A 116 -3.02 -10.59 -6.84
C MET A 116 -3.68 -9.23 -6.82
N ILE A 117 -3.66 -8.61 -5.65
CA ILE A 117 -4.15 -7.26 -5.45
C ILE A 117 -2.96 -6.36 -5.08
N ALA A 118 -2.76 -5.31 -5.86
CA ALA A 118 -1.88 -4.21 -5.52
C ALA A 118 -2.71 -3.00 -5.10
N ALA A 119 -2.34 -2.36 -3.98
CA ALA A 119 -3.02 -1.19 -3.47
C ALA A 119 -2.05 -0.21 -2.79
N GLY A 120 -2.58 0.89 -2.29
CA GLY A 120 -1.85 1.84 -1.46
C GLY A 120 -2.80 2.55 -0.51
N VAL A 121 -2.31 2.92 0.66
CA VAL A 121 -3.08 3.66 1.65
C VAL A 121 -2.19 4.62 2.42
N GLU A 122 -2.70 5.81 2.68
CA GLU A 122 -2.00 6.86 3.42
C GLU A 122 -3.02 7.81 4.04
N SER A 123 -2.91 8.07 5.35
CA SER A 123 -3.71 9.10 6.02
C SER A 123 -2.80 10.15 6.66
N MET A 124 -2.44 11.16 5.87
CA MET A 124 -1.65 12.32 6.32
C MET A 124 -2.33 13.16 7.42
N SER A 125 -3.62 12.94 7.68
CA SER A 125 -4.32 13.60 8.80
C SER A 125 -4.09 12.88 10.13
N MET A 126 -3.85 11.57 10.11
CA MET A 126 -3.66 10.74 11.30
C MET A 126 -2.19 10.39 11.54
N VAL A 127 -1.42 10.24 10.46
CA VAL A 127 0.02 10.01 10.47
C VAL A 127 0.63 11.08 9.56
N PRO A 128 1.19 12.16 10.12
CA PRO A 128 1.70 13.26 9.31
C PRO A 128 2.94 12.82 8.52
N MET A 129 3.34 13.66 7.58
CA MET A 129 4.61 13.50 6.88
C MET A 129 5.74 13.43 7.93
N MET A 130 6.61 12.42 7.83
CA MET A 130 7.64 12.00 8.81
C MET A 130 7.18 11.05 9.94
N GLY A 131 5.88 10.73 10.03
CA GLY A 131 5.33 9.94 11.13
C GLY A 131 5.08 10.75 12.40
N ASN A 132 4.53 10.10 13.42
CA ASN A 132 4.18 10.68 14.72
C ASN A 132 5.39 10.81 15.64
N SER A 133 6.40 9.95 15.47
CA SER A 133 7.60 9.90 16.30
C SER A 133 8.86 9.82 15.45
N PRO A 134 9.16 10.85 14.62
CA PRO A 134 10.37 10.86 13.81
C PRO A 134 11.62 10.77 14.69
N SER A 135 12.49 9.80 14.39
CA SER A 135 13.76 9.60 15.08
C SER A 135 14.86 9.44 14.06
N LEU A 136 15.59 10.54 13.83
CA LEU A 136 16.68 10.60 12.86
C LEU A 136 18.01 10.47 13.60
N SER A 137 18.93 9.68 13.05
CA SER A 137 20.29 9.58 13.59
C SER A 137 20.99 10.94 13.52
N PRO A 138 21.67 11.40 14.58
CA PRO A 138 22.48 12.63 14.54
C PRO A 138 23.52 12.66 13.42
N GLN A 139 23.98 11.48 12.96
CA GLN A 139 24.93 11.34 11.85
C GLN A 139 24.40 11.92 10.53
N VAL A 140 23.07 11.99 10.35
CA VAL A 140 22.45 12.60 9.18
C VAL A 140 22.77 14.09 9.08
N PHE A 141 23.04 14.75 10.22
CA PHE A 141 23.37 16.17 10.31
C PHE A 141 24.88 16.43 10.49
N ALA A 142 25.72 15.39 10.42
CA ALA A 142 27.16 15.55 10.56
C ALA A 142 27.81 16.27 9.37
N HIS A 143 27.17 16.16 8.19
CA HIS A 143 27.64 16.77 6.94
C HIS A 143 26.47 17.33 6.14
N ASP A 144 26.62 18.51 5.55
CA ASP A 144 25.54 19.20 4.83
C ASP A 144 25.02 18.39 3.63
N GLU A 145 25.89 17.61 2.98
CA GLU A 145 25.50 16.71 1.89
C GLU A 145 24.54 15.59 2.32
N ASN A 146 24.50 15.25 3.60
CA ASN A 146 23.67 14.16 4.14
C ASN A 146 22.26 14.61 4.52
N VAL A 147 21.96 15.91 4.48
CA VAL A 147 20.66 16.44 4.92
C VAL A 147 19.49 15.83 4.13
N ALA A 148 19.72 15.44 2.87
CA ALA A 148 18.74 14.73 2.06
C ALA A 148 18.32 13.36 2.63
N ILE A 149 19.14 12.71 3.46
CA ILE A 149 18.78 11.45 4.13
C ILE A 149 17.64 11.67 5.14
N ALA A 150 17.58 12.85 5.78
CA ALA A 150 16.54 13.17 6.76
C ALA A 150 15.19 13.48 6.10
N TYR A 151 15.20 14.15 4.94
CA TYR A 151 14.00 14.77 4.37
C TYR A 151 13.68 14.27 2.95
N GLY A 152 14.52 13.42 2.39
CA GLY A 152 14.38 12.88 1.04
C GLY A 152 13.16 11.99 0.92
N MET A 153 12.25 12.34 0.02
CA MET A 153 11.02 11.59 -0.26
C MET A 153 11.04 10.96 -1.66
N GLY A 154 12.14 10.30 -2.03
CA GLY A 154 12.31 9.69 -3.36
C GLY A 154 13.76 9.29 -3.64
N LEU A 155 14.10 9.06 -4.92
CA LEU A 155 15.49 8.89 -5.34
C LEU A 155 16.24 10.21 -5.11
N THR A 156 16.92 10.30 -3.98
CA THR A 156 17.98 11.26 -3.68
C THR A 156 19.31 10.69 -4.12
#